data_AF-A0A0F9F5C9-F1
#
_entry.id   AF-A0A0F9F5C9-F1
#
_cell.length_a   1.000
_cell.length_b   1.000
_cell.length_c   1.000
_cell.angle_alpha   90.00
_cell.angle_beta   90.00
_cell.angle_gamma   90.00
#
_symmetry.space_group_name_H-M   'P 1'
#
loop_
_entity.id
_entity.type
_entity.pdbx_description
1 polymer ?
#
loop_
_entity_poly.entity_id
_entity_poly.type
_entity_poly.pdbx_seq_one_letter_code
_entity_poly.pdbx_strand_id
1 'polypeptide(L)'
;NTNFAHIYHDYFHKVDGLKADVITAIAMFYDLDDPHKFLNDIFATLRGNGVFIIQQNYLPAMLKSNAFDNIVHEHVEYYSLTSLLPLLEKHGLETFRVEFNEVNGGSMRTYHCFKGQREIELSVHEALKSERELGLDTLEPYNEFALRVHDLKATTLQILEEAKKKGVTVHVYGASTRGNTLLQYYGITSDLIPFAADRNPRKHGGEIRGTGIKIISEEESRKMKPKVYFVLPWYFAKEFIKREVEFLMGGGDMLFPLPFVHLVNMKTTRLVFDSKPKLLV
;
A
#
# COMPACT_ATOMS: atom_id res chain seq x y z
N ASN A 1 22.22 -30.58 -3.24
CA ASN A 1 21.92 -30.17 -4.63
C ASN A 1 20.42 -30.20 -4.86
N THR A 2 19.70 -29.24 -4.30
CA THR A 2 18.30 -29.00 -4.63
C THR A 2 18.26 -28.10 -5.85
N ASN A 3 18.06 -28.71 -7.01
CA ASN A 3 17.70 -28.04 -8.24
C ASN A 3 16.39 -27.29 -7.97
N PHE A 4 16.44 -25.97 -7.78
CA PHE A 4 15.24 -25.16 -7.89
C PHE A 4 14.78 -25.29 -9.34
N ALA A 5 13.65 -25.95 -9.53
CA ALA A 5 12.98 -26.03 -10.81
C ALA A 5 12.78 -24.59 -11.31
N HIS A 6 13.42 -24.25 -12.43
CA HIS A 6 13.04 -23.06 -13.18
C HIS A 6 11.61 -23.28 -13.64
N ILE A 7 10.64 -22.68 -12.95
CA ILE A 7 9.25 -22.66 -13.42
C ILE A 7 9.21 -21.73 -14.62
N TYR A 8 9.50 -22.26 -15.80
CA TYR A 8 9.02 -21.67 -17.04
C TYR A 8 7.56 -22.08 -17.14
N HIS A 9 6.64 -21.20 -16.73
CA HIS A 9 5.24 -21.38 -17.08
C HIS A 9 5.13 -21.41 -18.61
N ASP A 10 4.21 -22.23 -19.15
CA ASP A 10 3.97 -22.39 -20.60
C ASP A 10 3.63 -21.07 -21.34
N TYR A 11 3.42 -19.98 -20.59
CA TYR A 11 3.26 -18.62 -21.09
C TYR A 11 4.58 -17.92 -21.49
N PHE A 12 5.74 -18.39 -21.02
CA PHE A 12 7.03 -17.74 -21.28
C PHE A 12 7.98 -18.66 -22.05
N HIS A 13 8.47 -18.18 -23.19
CA HIS A 13 9.51 -18.84 -23.95
C HIS A 13 10.88 -18.27 -23.56
N LYS A 14 11.88 -19.14 -23.40
CA LYS A 14 13.25 -18.73 -23.17
C LYS A 14 13.76 -17.98 -24.40
N VAL A 15 14.31 -16.79 -24.19
CA VAL A 15 14.93 -15.98 -25.23
C VAL A 15 16.42 -15.88 -24.90
N ASP A 16 17.26 -16.63 -25.63
CA ASP A 16 18.69 -16.69 -25.38
C ASP A 16 19.46 -15.63 -26.18
N GLY A 17 20.42 -14.97 -25.52
CA GLY A 17 21.35 -14.02 -26.15
C GLY A 17 20.79 -12.64 -26.50
N LEU A 18 19.47 -12.42 -26.35
CA LEU A 18 18.89 -11.09 -26.52
C LEU A 18 19.01 -10.28 -25.23
N LYS A 19 19.32 -8.98 -25.40
CA LYS A 19 19.33 -7.99 -24.33
C LYS A 19 18.13 -7.06 -24.46
N ALA A 20 17.54 -6.67 -23.35
CA ALA A 20 16.39 -5.78 -23.30
C ALA A 20 16.80 -4.31 -23.26
N ASP A 21 16.13 -3.46 -24.04
CA ASP A 21 16.29 -2.01 -23.97
C ASP A 21 15.64 -1.43 -22.70
N VAL A 22 14.55 -2.04 -22.24
CA VAL A 22 13.83 -1.64 -21.02
C VAL A 22 13.43 -2.89 -20.23
N ILE A 23 13.68 -2.87 -18.92
CA ILE A 23 13.16 -3.87 -17.98
C ILE A 23 12.36 -3.13 -16.90
N THR A 24 11.22 -3.67 -16.49
CA THR A 24 10.37 -3.07 -15.44
C THR A 24 10.13 -4.07 -14.31
N ALA A 25 10.13 -3.57 -13.07
CA ALA A 25 9.69 -4.28 -11.88
C ALA A 25 8.65 -3.41 -11.17
N ILE A 26 7.36 -3.77 -11.30
CA ILE A 26 6.24 -2.97 -10.80
C ILE A 26 5.55 -3.74 -9.68
N ALA A 27 5.50 -3.17 -8.49
CA ALA A 27 4.83 -3.70 -7.31
C ALA A 27 5.21 -5.15 -6.97
N MET A 28 6.52 -5.46 -7.06
CA MET A 28 7.06 -6.79 -6.79
C MET A 28 8.47 -6.80 -6.18
N PHE A 29 9.24 -5.71 -6.29
CA PHE A 29 10.65 -5.71 -5.90
C PHE A 29 10.85 -5.87 -4.39
N TYR A 30 9.90 -5.37 -3.59
CA TYR A 30 9.86 -5.58 -2.13
C TYR A 30 9.37 -6.97 -1.69
N ASP A 31 8.93 -7.83 -2.63
CA ASP A 31 8.49 -9.21 -2.37
C ASP A 31 9.60 -10.23 -2.67
N LEU A 32 10.78 -9.76 -3.12
CA LEU A 32 11.87 -10.64 -3.55
C LEU A 32 12.55 -11.31 -2.36
N ASP A 33 12.55 -12.65 -2.35
CA ASP A 33 13.34 -13.45 -1.39
C ASP A 33 14.85 -13.19 -1.50
N ASP A 34 15.35 -13.03 -2.75
CA ASP A 34 16.76 -12.73 -3.04
C ASP A 34 16.87 -11.59 -4.07
N PRO A 35 16.90 -10.33 -3.60
CA PRO A 35 17.06 -9.18 -4.49
C PRO A 35 18.44 -9.13 -5.15
N HIS A 36 19.48 -9.74 -4.56
CA HIS A 36 20.81 -9.77 -5.15
C HIS A 36 20.85 -10.64 -6.41
N LYS A 37 20.25 -11.83 -6.35
CA LYS A 37 20.12 -12.69 -7.54
C LYS A 37 19.31 -11.99 -8.63
N PHE A 38 18.18 -11.39 -8.28
CA PHE A 38 17.34 -10.66 -9.24
C PHE A 38 18.14 -9.56 -9.96
N LEU A 39 18.89 -8.75 -9.21
CA LEU A 39 19.71 -7.68 -9.80
C LEU A 39 20.86 -8.18 -10.67
N ASN A 40 21.47 -9.33 -10.34
CA ASN A 40 22.43 -9.98 -11.23
C ASN A 40 21.79 -10.40 -12.56
N ASP A 41 20.57 -10.92 -12.52
CA ASP A 41 19.82 -11.29 -13.73
C ASP A 41 19.46 -10.05 -14.56
N ILE A 42 19.11 -8.93 -13.90
CA ILE A 42 18.93 -7.62 -14.57
C ILE A 42 20.22 -7.18 -15.26
N PHE A 43 21.36 -7.22 -14.57
CA PHE A 43 22.65 -6.82 -15.14
C PHE A 43 23.01 -7.65 -16.39
N ALA A 44 22.78 -8.97 -16.34
CA ALA A 44 23.06 -9.86 -17.46
C ALA A 44 22.14 -9.59 -18.68
N THR A 45 20.90 -9.21 -18.42
CA THR A 45 19.84 -9.11 -19.45
C THR A 45 19.70 -7.69 -20.03
N LEU A 46 20.10 -6.65 -19.30
CA LEU A 46 19.95 -5.27 -19.74
C LEU A 46 20.97 -4.91 -20.84
N ARG A 47 20.49 -4.21 -21.88
CA ARG A 47 21.36 -3.66 -22.94
C ARG A 47 22.25 -2.55 -22.37
N GLY A 48 23.41 -2.31 -22.98
CA GLY A 48 24.40 -1.31 -22.51
C GLY A 48 23.82 0.11 -22.27
N ASN A 49 22.90 0.54 -23.13
CA ASN A 49 22.19 1.82 -23.02
C ASN A 49 20.75 1.68 -22.49
N GLY A 50 20.39 0.49 -22.00
CA GLY A 50 19.06 0.15 -21.52
C GLY A 50 18.73 0.79 -20.18
N VAL A 51 17.44 0.74 -19.83
CA VAL A 51 16.92 1.30 -18.57
C VAL A 51 16.17 0.23 -17.80
N PHE A 52 16.51 0.08 -16.52
CA PHE A 52 15.73 -0.70 -15.57
C PHE A 52 14.87 0.24 -14.72
N ILE A 53 13.58 -0.06 -14.61
CA ILE A 53 12.60 0.79 -13.91
C ILE A 53 11.99 -0.01 -12.77
N ILE A 54 12.10 0.49 -11.55
CA ILE A 54 11.38 -0.06 -10.38
C ILE A 54 10.23 0.89 -10.06
N GLN A 55 9.01 0.39 -9.90
CA GLN A 55 7.90 1.14 -9.30
C GLN A 55 7.35 0.37 -8.09
N GLN A 56 7.41 1.00 -6.92
CA GLN A 56 7.05 0.35 -5.66
C GLN A 56 6.57 1.34 -4.60
N ASN A 57 5.95 0.83 -3.53
CA ASN A 57 5.63 1.63 -2.35
C ASN A 57 6.89 2.31 -1.80
N TYR A 58 6.71 3.52 -1.28
CA TYR A 58 7.80 4.36 -0.78
C TYR A 58 7.75 4.46 0.74
N LEU A 59 8.79 4.02 1.44
CA LEU A 59 8.83 3.98 2.92
C LEU A 59 8.46 5.34 3.55
N PRO A 60 9.00 6.49 3.12
CA PRO A 60 8.57 7.79 3.65
C PRO A 60 7.10 8.11 3.44
N ALA A 61 6.51 7.72 2.30
CA ALA A 61 5.07 7.90 2.09
C ALA A 61 4.25 7.00 3.03
N MET A 62 4.70 5.77 3.27
CA MET A 62 4.09 4.85 4.23
C MET A 62 4.15 5.40 5.66
N LEU A 63 5.31 5.90 6.11
CA LEU A 63 5.46 6.50 7.44
C LEU A 63 4.58 7.75 7.62
N LYS A 64 4.52 8.61 6.59
CA LYS A 64 3.71 9.84 6.59
C LYS A 64 2.21 9.55 6.62
N SER A 65 1.76 8.52 5.91
CA SER A 65 0.35 8.14 5.80
C SER A 65 -0.09 7.14 6.88
N ASN A 66 0.79 6.79 7.83
CA ASN A 66 0.53 5.77 8.83
C ASN A 66 0.09 4.43 8.21
N ALA A 67 0.53 4.11 6.99
CA ALA A 67 0.09 2.96 6.20
C ALA A 67 0.73 1.65 6.68
N PHE A 68 0.57 1.33 7.97
CA PHE A 68 1.06 0.10 8.59
C PHE A 68 0.38 -1.15 8.04
N ASP A 69 -0.78 -0.98 7.39
CA ASP A 69 -1.47 -2.03 6.63
C ASP A 69 -0.66 -2.52 5.42
N ASN A 70 0.39 -1.80 5.02
CA ASN A 70 1.41 -2.31 4.09
C ASN A 70 2.30 -3.40 4.70
N ILE A 71 2.30 -3.60 6.02
CA ILE A 71 3.11 -4.62 6.68
C ILE A 71 2.38 -5.97 6.60
N VAL A 72 2.75 -6.76 5.60
CA VAL A 72 2.16 -8.08 5.31
C VAL A 72 3.27 -9.09 5.04
N HIS A 73 2.97 -10.38 5.13
CA HIS A 73 3.96 -11.43 4.88
C HIS A 73 4.53 -11.43 3.46
N GLU A 74 3.76 -10.95 2.47
CA GLU A 74 4.21 -10.84 1.08
C GLU A 74 5.30 -9.76 0.95
N HIS A 75 5.21 -8.67 1.71
CA HIS A 75 6.13 -7.55 1.66
C HIS A 75 7.29 -7.76 2.64
N VAL A 76 8.40 -8.27 2.13
CA VAL A 76 9.60 -8.56 2.92
C VAL A 76 10.37 -7.28 3.25
N GLU A 77 10.40 -6.32 2.32
CA GLU A 77 11.24 -5.12 2.40
C GLU A 77 10.41 -3.82 2.30
N TYR A 78 10.94 -2.73 2.86
CA TYR A 78 10.30 -1.40 2.82
C TYR A 78 11.32 -0.35 2.38
N TYR A 79 11.41 -0.13 1.06
CA TYR A 79 12.49 0.68 0.49
C TYR A 79 12.26 2.19 0.63
N SER A 80 13.31 2.87 1.12
CA SER A 80 13.61 4.27 0.83
C SER A 80 14.59 4.34 -0.33
N LEU A 81 14.82 5.52 -0.89
CA LEU A 81 15.89 5.71 -1.87
C LEU A 81 17.26 5.45 -1.22
N THR A 82 17.46 5.93 0.01
CA THR A 82 18.69 5.75 0.80
C THR A 82 19.02 4.27 1.00
N SER A 83 18.02 3.39 1.21
CA SER A 83 18.27 1.94 1.31
C SER A 83 18.41 1.24 -0.05
N LEU A 84 17.72 1.73 -1.07
CA LEU A 84 17.72 1.13 -2.41
C LEU A 84 19.02 1.40 -3.19
N LEU A 85 19.60 2.61 -3.10
CA LEU A 85 20.77 2.98 -3.90
C LEU A 85 22.01 2.09 -3.65
N PRO A 86 22.44 1.81 -2.40
CA PRO A 86 23.60 0.97 -2.16
C PRO A 86 23.42 -0.46 -2.68
N LEU A 87 22.20 -0.98 -2.63
CA LEU A 87 21.86 -2.29 -3.19
C LEU A 87 22.09 -2.29 -4.70
N LEU A 88 21.56 -1.31 -5.43
CA LEU A 88 21.72 -1.20 -6.88
C LEU A 88 23.19 -0.99 -7.30
N GLU A 89 23.91 -0.12 -6.57
CA GLU A 89 25.31 0.18 -6.87
C GLU A 89 26.19 -1.06 -6.77
N LYS A 90 25.93 -1.94 -5.78
CA LYS A 90 26.64 -3.21 -5.62
C LYS A 90 26.51 -4.13 -6.84
N HIS A 91 25.47 -3.94 -7.66
CA HIS A 91 25.23 -4.68 -8.90
C HIS A 91 25.57 -3.87 -10.17
N GLY A 92 26.37 -2.80 -10.05
CA GLY A 92 26.83 -2.01 -11.19
C GLY A 92 25.74 -1.12 -11.82
N LEU A 93 24.61 -0.93 -11.13
CA LEU A 93 23.52 -0.07 -11.55
C LEU A 93 23.57 1.28 -10.82
N GLU A 94 23.14 2.33 -11.49
CA GLU A 94 23.10 3.69 -10.97
C GLU A 94 21.72 4.29 -11.26
N THR A 95 21.11 4.90 -10.23
CA THR A 95 19.82 5.58 -10.35
C THR A 95 20.03 6.98 -10.87
N PHE A 96 19.47 7.29 -12.04
CA PHE A 96 19.61 8.61 -12.64
C PHE A 96 18.34 9.47 -12.52
N ARG A 97 17.19 8.90 -12.17
CA ARG A 97 15.92 9.64 -12.02
C ARG A 97 15.01 8.98 -10.99
N VAL A 98 14.22 9.79 -10.28
CA VAL A 98 13.12 9.32 -9.43
C VAL A 98 11.86 10.15 -9.64
N GLU A 99 10.70 9.51 -9.53
CA GLU A 99 9.37 10.12 -9.58
C GLU A 99 8.52 9.60 -8.42
N PHE A 100 7.63 10.43 -7.90
CA PHE A 100 6.67 10.04 -6.85
C PHE A 100 5.24 10.11 -7.37
N ASN A 101 4.38 9.22 -6.91
CA ASN A 101 2.97 9.19 -7.27
C ASN A 101 2.11 8.53 -6.18
N GLU A 102 0.79 8.66 -6.31
CA GLU A 102 -0.18 8.19 -5.30
C GLU A 102 -0.60 6.72 -5.49
N VAL A 103 0.02 5.97 -6.41
CA VAL A 103 -0.32 4.55 -6.61
C VAL A 103 -0.09 3.80 -5.30
N ASN A 104 -1.05 2.94 -4.95
CA ASN A 104 -1.04 2.10 -3.76
C ASN A 104 -0.89 2.84 -2.42
N GLY A 105 -1.20 4.14 -2.36
CA GLY A 105 -1.08 4.95 -1.12
C GLY A 105 0.25 5.67 -0.98
N GLY A 106 1.03 5.76 -2.06
CA GLY A 106 2.30 6.48 -2.11
C GLY A 106 3.43 5.58 -2.59
N SER A 107 3.86 5.80 -3.82
CA SER A 107 4.89 5.02 -4.51
C SER A 107 6.01 5.91 -5.03
N MET A 108 7.20 5.31 -5.15
CA MET A 108 8.30 5.86 -5.94
C MET A 108 8.48 5.02 -7.20
N ARG A 109 8.91 5.69 -8.27
CA ARG A 109 9.41 5.08 -9.48
C ARG A 109 10.85 5.55 -9.68
N THR A 110 11.77 4.61 -9.71
CA THR A 110 13.20 4.87 -9.91
C THR A 110 13.65 4.32 -11.25
N TYR A 111 14.57 5.04 -11.89
CA TYR A 111 15.11 4.69 -13.20
C TYR A 111 16.62 4.47 -13.07
N HIS A 112 17.08 3.34 -13.58
CA HIS A 112 18.43 2.84 -13.39
C HIS A 112 19.08 2.51 -14.72
N CYS A 113 20.38 2.74 -14.82
CA CYS A 113 21.21 2.30 -15.94
C CYS A 113 22.53 1.72 -15.40
N PHE A 114 23.41 1.24 -16.27
CA PHE A 114 24.78 0.94 -15.83
C PHE A 114 25.48 2.21 -15.37
N LYS A 115 26.36 2.08 -14.38
CA LYS A 115 27.11 3.20 -13.78
C LYS A 115 27.82 4.04 -14.85
N GLY A 116 27.68 5.36 -14.76
CA GLY A 116 28.30 6.33 -15.66
C GLY A 116 27.69 6.43 -17.07
N GLN A 117 26.57 5.74 -17.35
CA GLN A 117 25.91 5.83 -18.66
C GLN A 117 25.02 7.07 -18.84
N ARG A 118 24.53 7.67 -17.74
CA ARG A 118 23.63 8.82 -17.76
C ARG A 118 24.00 9.79 -16.64
N GLU A 119 23.74 11.07 -16.86
CA GLU A 119 23.83 12.07 -15.80
C GLU A 119 22.72 11.86 -14.77
N ILE A 120 23.05 12.00 -13.49
CA ILE A 120 22.09 11.92 -12.40
C ILE A 120 21.25 13.20 -12.39
N GLU A 121 19.94 13.06 -12.52
CA GLU A 121 19.00 14.18 -12.51
C GLU A 121 18.86 14.78 -11.09
N LEU A 122 18.46 16.05 -11.04
CA LEU A 122 18.20 16.78 -9.79
C LEU A 122 17.19 16.06 -8.87
N SER A 123 16.23 15.32 -9.45
CA SER A 123 15.21 14.58 -8.72
C SER A 123 15.79 13.59 -7.69
N VAL A 124 16.91 12.93 -8.02
CA VAL A 124 17.59 11.98 -7.13
C VAL A 124 18.20 12.73 -5.94
N HIS A 125 18.84 13.87 -6.19
CA HIS A 125 19.45 14.70 -5.13
C HIS A 125 18.41 15.30 -4.20
N GLU A 126 17.28 15.79 -4.74
CA GLU A 126 16.17 16.33 -3.97
C GLU A 126 15.52 15.26 -3.09
N ALA A 127 15.29 14.06 -3.63
CA ALA A 127 14.74 12.93 -2.88
C ALA A 127 15.67 12.53 -1.72
N LEU A 128 16.97 12.35 -1.97
CA LEU A 128 17.94 12.02 -0.91
C LEU A 128 18.06 13.11 0.14
N LYS A 129 17.96 14.39 -0.25
CA LYS A 129 17.91 15.50 0.71
C LYS A 129 16.68 15.41 1.59
N SER A 130 15.50 15.19 1.00
CA SER A 130 14.25 15.03 1.75
C SER A 130 14.30 13.83 2.70
N GLU A 131 14.91 12.72 2.31
CA GLU A 131 15.05 11.55 3.19
C GLU A 131 16.00 11.79 4.37
N ARG A 132 17.09 12.53 4.15
CA ARG A 132 17.99 12.94 5.24
C ARG A 132 17.28 13.85 6.25
N GLU A 133 16.46 14.79 5.76
CA GLU A 133 15.67 15.68 6.62
C GLU A 133 14.61 14.92 7.44
N LEU A 134 14.19 13.73 6.99
CA LEU A 134 13.30 12.83 7.73
C LEU A 134 14.04 11.95 8.76
N GLY A 135 15.38 11.96 8.79
CA GLY A 135 16.17 11.18 9.75
C GLY A 135 15.97 9.67 9.61
N LEU A 136 15.79 9.15 8.38
CA LEU A 136 15.50 7.73 8.13
C LEU A 136 16.64 6.76 8.55
N ASP A 137 17.83 7.29 8.82
CA ASP A 137 18.99 6.60 9.37
C ASP A 137 18.98 6.53 10.92
N THR A 138 17.95 7.06 11.56
CA THR A 138 17.72 7.02 13.01
C THR A 138 16.45 6.22 13.35
N LEU A 139 16.26 5.86 14.62
CA LEU A 139 15.03 5.17 15.07
C LEU A 139 13.84 6.10 15.30
N GLU A 140 14.06 7.41 15.38
CA GLU A 140 13.05 8.40 15.75
C GLU A 140 11.78 8.36 14.86
N PRO A 141 11.86 8.47 13.51
CA PRO A 141 10.66 8.48 12.67
C PRO A 141 9.85 7.18 12.74
N TYR A 142 10.51 6.05 13.02
CA TYR A 142 9.87 4.74 13.16
C TYR A 142 9.14 4.60 14.51
N ASN A 143 9.74 5.10 15.60
CA ASN A 143 9.10 5.14 16.91
C ASN A 143 7.88 6.07 16.90
N GLU A 144 7.99 7.25 16.30
CA GLU A 144 6.84 8.14 16.15
C GLU A 144 5.72 7.52 15.31
N PHE A 145 6.07 6.83 14.22
CA PHE A 145 5.11 6.09 13.42
C PHE A 145 4.39 5.02 14.26
N ALA A 146 5.10 4.25 15.07
CA ALA A 146 4.50 3.25 15.95
C ALA A 146 3.52 3.87 16.96
N LEU A 147 3.88 5.03 17.55
CA LEU A 147 2.99 5.78 18.44
C LEU A 147 1.71 6.24 17.72
N ARG A 148 1.84 6.85 16.54
CA ARG A 148 0.67 7.27 15.73
C ARG A 148 -0.22 6.08 15.38
N VAL A 149 0.36 4.94 15.01
CA VAL A 149 -0.38 3.71 14.70
C VAL A 149 -1.15 3.18 15.92
N HIS A 150 -0.57 3.28 17.12
CA HIS A 150 -1.24 2.93 18.37
C HIS A 150 -2.44 3.86 18.66
N ASP A 151 -2.27 5.17 18.47
CA ASP A 151 -3.35 6.14 18.69
C ASP A 151 -4.50 5.99 17.69
N LEU A 152 -4.19 5.65 16.44
CA LEU A 152 -5.18 5.34 15.41
C LEU A 152 -5.99 4.08 15.76
N LYS A 153 -5.34 3.05 16.33
CA LYS A 153 -6.01 1.85 16.85
C LYS A 153 -7.00 2.22 17.95
N ALA A 154 -6.54 2.94 18.97
CA ALA A 154 -7.39 3.35 20.10
C ALA A 154 -8.62 4.14 19.62
N THR A 155 -8.39 5.14 18.76
CA THR A 155 -9.45 5.98 18.19
C THR A 155 -10.46 5.17 17.37
N THR A 156 -9.97 4.28 16.50
CA THR A 156 -10.84 3.46 15.64
C THR A 156 -11.70 2.51 16.47
N LEU A 157 -11.11 1.81 17.44
CA LEU A 157 -11.84 0.89 18.32
C LEU A 157 -12.88 1.62 19.15
N GLN A 158 -12.56 2.80 19.69
CA GLN A 158 -13.53 3.61 20.42
C GLN A 158 -14.78 3.90 19.56
N ILE A 159 -14.58 4.37 18.32
CA ILE A 159 -15.69 4.70 17.41
C ILE A 159 -16.54 3.46 17.09
N LEU A 160 -15.90 2.34 16.79
CA LEU A 160 -16.60 1.10 16.44
C LEU A 160 -17.37 0.51 17.62
N GLU A 161 -16.78 0.50 18.82
CA GLU A 161 -17.44 0.02 20.04
C GLU A 161 -18.60 0.94 20.46
N GLU A 162 -18.46 2.25 20.30
CA GLU A 162 -19.57 3.18 20.50
C GLU A 162 -20.70 2.96 19.50
N ALA A 163 -20.37 2.71 18.23
CA ALA A 163 -21.35 2.37 17.21
C ALA A 163 -22.10 1.08 17.57
N LYS A 164 -21.39 0.03 17.99
CA LYS A 164 -21.97 -1.23 18.46
C LYS A 164 -22.90 -1.03 19.67
N LYS A 165 -22.47 -0.28 20.68
CA LYS A 165 -23.29 0.05 21.87
C LYS A 165 -24.58 0.79 21.50
N LYS A 166 -24.54 1.62 20.47
CA LYS A 166 -25.70 2.36 19.93
C LYS A 166 -26.55 1.53 18.97
N GLY A 167 -26.22 0.27 18.72
CA GLY A 167 -26.91 -0.59 17.76
C GLY A 167 -26.73 -0.16 16.30
N VAL A 168 -25.68 0.61 16.00
CA VAL A 168 -25.36 1.07 14.65
C VAL A 168 -24.70 -0.07 13.89
N THR A 169 -25.30 -0.49 12.78
CA THR A 169 -24.73 -1.55 11.93
C THR A 169 -23.54 -1.03 11.13
N VAL A 170 -22.39 -1.68 11.31
CA VAL A 170 -21.14 -1.40 10.57
C VAL A 170 -20.79 -2.62 9.74
N HIS A 171 -20.45 -2.43 8.47
CA HIS A 171 -19.84 -3.44 7.61
C HIS A 171 -18.45 -2.98 7.15
N VAL A 172 -17.51 -3.89 6.94
CA VAL A 172 -16.27 -3.61 6.20
C VAL A 172 -16.62 -3.35 4.73
N TYR A 173 -15.90 -2.43 4.10
CA TYR A 173 -15.95 -2.17 2.67
C TYR A 173 -14.59 -2.45 2.04
N GLY A 174 -14.53 -3.51 1.22
CA GLY A 174 -13.33 -4.08 0.60
C GLY A 174 -12.55 -5.01 1.52
N ALA A 175 -12.60 -6.32 1.28
CA ALA A 175 -11.84 -7.33 2.03
C ALA A 175 -10.42 -7.49 1.47
N SER A 176 -9.56 -6.48 1.64
CA SER A 176 -8.19 -6.48 1.09
C SER A 176 -7.17 -7.21 1.98
N THR A 177 -6.10 -7.75 1.38
CA THR A 177 -4.99 -8.39 2.12
C THR A 177 -4.36 -7.43 3.13
N ARG A 178 -4.03 -6.21 2.70
CA ARG A 178 -3.54 -5.13 3.57
C ARG A 178 -4.52 -4.78 4.69
N GLY A 179 -5.81 -4.68 4.35
CA GLY A 179 -6.88 -4.45 5.32
C GLY A 179 -6.97 -5.55 6.39
N ASN A 180 -6.58 -6.78 6.07
CA ASN A 180 -6.55 -7.86 7.05
C ASN A 180 -5.48 -7.66 8.13
N THR A 181 -4.30 -7.11 7.78
CA THR A 181 -3.30 -6.71 8.79
C THR A 181 -3.91 -5.71 9.77
N LEU A 182 -4.62 -4.70 9.25
CA LEU A 182 -5.27 -3.69 10.08
C LEU A 182 -6.30 -4.31 11.03
N LEU A 183 -7.20 -5.15 10.50
CA LEU A 183 -8.23 -5.79 11.30
C LEU A 183 -7.62 -6.65 12.42
N GLN A 184 -6.63 -7.49 12.09
CA GLN A 184 -5.98 -8.36 13.06
C GLN A 184 -5.16 -7.58 14.10
N TYR A 185 -4.39 -6.57 13.66
CA TYR A 185 -3.64 -5.72 14.59
C TYR A 185 -4.57 -4.94 15.53
N TYR A 186 -5.72 -4.47 15.03
CA TYR A 186 -6.71 -3.78 15.85
C TYR A 186 -7.52 -4.75 16.72
N GLY A 187 -7.54 -6.05 16.44
CA GLY A 187 -8.37 -7.02 17.13
C GLY A 187 -9.85 -6.94 16.74
N ILE A 188 -10.14 -6.45 15.53
CA ILE A 188 -11.50 -6.36 15.00
C ILE A 188 -11.91 -7.72 14.43
N THR A 189 -12.92 -8.33 15.04
CA THR A 189 -13.48 -9.63 14.64
C THR A 189 -14.93 -9.50 14.18
N SER A 190 -15.52 -10.62 13.78
CA SER A 190 -16.96 -10.74 13.48
C SER A 190 -17.88 -10.29 14.62
N ASP A 191 -17.41 -10.27 15.86
CA ASP A 191 -18.18 -9.80 17.01
C ASP A 191 -18.43 -8.29 16.95
N LEU A 192 -17.52 -7.54 16.35
CA LEU A 192 -17.61 -6.08 16.19
C LEU A 192 -18.15 -5.71 14.81
N ILE A 193 -17.66 -6.37 13.76
CA ILE A 193 -18.08 -6.14 12.37
C ILE A 193 -18.36 -7.50 11.70
N PRO A 194 -19.63 -7.91 11.53
CA PRO A 194 -19.95 -9.28 11.10
C PRO A 194 -19.70 -9.55 9.61
N PHE A 195 -19.72 -8.51 8.76
CA PHE A 195 -19.66 -8.64 7.30
C PHE A 195 -18.65 -7.70 6.66
N ALA A 196 -18.04 -8.17 5.58
CA ALA A 196 -17.22 -7.41 4.65
C ALA A 196 -17.83 -7.47 3.25
N ALA A 197 -18.20 -6.31 2.71
CA ALA A 197 -18.63 -6.16 1.33
C ALA A 197 -17.40 -6.14 0.41
N ASP A 198 -17.33 -7.04 -0.58
CA ASP A 198 -16.26 -7.04 -1.58
C ASP A 198 -16.82 -7.16 -2.99
N ARG A 199 -16.14 -6.55 -3.98
CA ARG A 199 -16.56 -6.59 -5.38
C ARG A 199 -16.15 -7.90 -6.07
N ASN A 200 -15.09 -8.56 -5.60
CA ASN A 200 -14.57 -9.76 -6.24
C ASN A 200 -15.45 -10.98 -5.90
N PRO A 201 -16.19 -11.55 -6.87
CA PRO A 201 -17.10 -12.66 -6.61
C PRO A 201 -16.39 -13.92 -6.11
N ARG A 202 -15.09 -14.08 -6.40
CA ARG A 202 -14.30 -15.21 -5.92
C ARG A 202 -14.14 -15.25 -4.39
N LYS A 203 -14.39 -14.12 -3.71
CA LYS A 203 -14.28 -14.03 -2.25
C LYS A 203 -15.61 -14.26 -1.53
N HIS A 204 -16.73 -14.14 -2.22
CA HIS A 204 -18.06 -14.22 -1.61
C HIS A 204 -18.31 -15.60 -1.00
N GLY A 205 -18.98 -15.64 0.14
CA GLY A 205 -19.19 -16.87 0.92
C GLY A 205 -17.98 -17.32 1.73
N GLY A 206 -16.81 -16.69 1.51
CA GLY A 206 -15.63 -16.86 2.35
C GLY A 206 -15.67 -16.00 3.61
N GLU A 207 -14.53 -15.96 4.31
CA GLU A 207 -14.31 -15.15 5.50
C GLU A 207 -12.92 -14.51 5.44
N ILE A 208 -12.76 -13.36 6.10
CA ILE A 208 -11.45 -12.77 6.33
C ILE A 208 -10.73 -13.62 7.39
N ARG A 209 -9.60 -14.21 7.01
CA ARG A 209 -8.82 -15.12 7.87
C ARG A 209 -8.31 -14.40 9.11
N GLY A 210 -8.43 -15.05 10.26
CA GLY A 210 -8.01 -14.52 11.56
C GLY A 210 -9.05 -13.62 12.25
N THR A 211 -10.09 -13.18 11.54
CA THR A 211 -11.10 -12.25 12.09
C THR A 211 -12.51 -12.84 12.10
N GLY A 212 -12.80 -13.83 11.25
CA GLY A 212 -14.12 -14.48 11.13
C GLY A 212 -15.18 -13.64 10.41
N ILE A 213 -14.80 -12.46 9.89
CA ILE A 213 -15.71 -11.55 9.20
C ILE A 213 -16.12 -12.17 7.87
N LYS A 214 -17.42 -12.39 7.66
CA LYS A 214 -17.94 -13.04 6.45
C LYS A 214 -17.87 -12.11 5.26
N ILE A 215 -17.38 -12.61 4.13
CA ILE A 215 -17.28 -11.83 2.89
C ILE A 215 -18.55 -12.06 2.08
N ILE A 216 -19.27 -10.98 1.80
CA ILE A 216 -20.51 -10.94 1.02
C ILE A 216 -20.36 -10.00 -0.16
N SER A 217 -21.29 -10.08 -1.11
CA SER A 217 -21.34 -9.09 -2.19
C SER A 217 -21.72 -7.70 -1.68
N GLU A 218 -21.31 -6.67 -2.41
CA GLU A 218 -21.74 -5.30 -2.12
C GLU A 218 -23.27 -5.14 -2.21
N GLU A 219 -23.94 -5.90 -3.10
CA GLU A 219 -25.39 -5.89 -3.24
C GLU A 219 -26.09 -6.45 -1.98
N GLU A 220 -25.65 -7.61 -1.48
CA GLU A 220 -26.16 -8.19 -0.24
C GLU A 220 -25.95 -7.24 0.94
N SER A 221 -24.75 -6.65 1.05
CA SER A 221 -24.45 -5.65 2.07
C SER A 221 -25.42 -4.46 2.00
N ARG A 222 -25.65 -3.88 0.81
CA ARG A 222 -26.60 -2.75 0.64
C ARG A 222 -28.03 -3.14 1.03
N LYS A 223 -28.48 -4.36 0.74
CA LYS A 223 -29.81 -4.87 1.16
C LYS A 223 -29.96 -4.93 2.69
N MET A 224 -28.86 -5.21 3.40
CA MET A 224 -28.82 -5.20 4.87
C MET A 224 -28.79 -3.78 5.47
N LYS A 225 -28.66 -2.75 4.64
CA LYS A 225 -28.69 -1.32 5.01
C LYS A 225 -27.76 -0.97 6.19
N PRO A 226 -26.44 -1.28 6.11
CA PRO A 226 -25.50 -0.80 7.10
C PRO A 226 -25.58 0.71 7.22
N LYS A 227 -25.27 1.24 8.40
CA LYS A 227 -25.20 2.68 8.63
C LYS A 227 -23.80 3.22 8.43
N VAL A 228 -22.79 2.38 8.62
CA VAL A 228 -21.39 2.74 8.43
C VAL A 228 -20.69 1.69 7.57
N TYR A 229 -19.92 2.15 6.59
CA TYR A 229 -18.90 1.36 5.94
C TYR A 229 -17.52 1.66 6.55
N PHE A 230 -16.87 0.64 7.10
CA PHE A 230 -15.48 0.70 7.54
C PHE A 230 -14.56 0.35 6.36
N VAL A 231 -13.89 1.35 5.79
CA VAL A 231 -13.26 1.26 4.48
C VAL A 231 -11.79 0.87 4.61
N LEU A 232 -11.45 -0.38 4.24
CA LEU A 232 -10.08 -0.88 4.37
C LEU A 232 -9.16 -0.47 3.21
N PRO A 233 -9.57 -0.48 1.93
CA PRO A 233 -8.75 0.02 0.83
C PRO A 233 -8.79 1.56 0.77
N TRP A 234 -8.38 2.21 1.86
CA TRP A 234 -8.54 3.65 2.12
C TRP A 234 -7.90 4.55 1.06
N TYR A 235 -6.85 4.10 0.39
CA TYR A 235 -6.20 4.82 -0.71
C TYR A 235 -7.11 4.98 -1.95
N PHE A 236 -8.21 4.22 -2.04
CA PHE A 236 -9.27 4.42 -3.04
C PHE A 236 -10.43 5.30 -2.56
N ALA A 237 -10.26 6.07 -1.47
CA ALA A 237 -11.31 6.90 -0.88
C ALA A 237 -12.09 7.72 -1.91
N LYS A 238 -11.42 8.43 -2.82
CA LYS A 238 -12.08 9.25 -3.86
C LYS A 238 -13.02 8.42 -4.75
N GLU A 239 -12.57 7.23 -5.17
CA GLU A 239 -13.36 6.34 -6.03
C GLU A 239 -14.52 5.74 -5.25
N PHE A 240 -14.30 5.31 -4.00
CA PHE A 240 -15.35 4.72 -3.18
C PHE A 240 -16.42 5.74 -2.78
N ILE A 241 -16.03 6.98 -2.45
CA ILE A 241 -16.98 8.07 -2.19
C ILE A 241 -17.84 8.34 -3.43
N LYS A 242 -17.23 8.40 -4.62
CA LYS A 242 -17.95 8.57 -5.88
C LYS A 242 -18.90 7.42 -6.18
N ARG A 243 -18.47 6.19 -5.92
CA ARG A 243 -19.25 4.97 -6.17
C ARG A 243 -20.41 4.81 -5.20
N GLU A 244 -20.25 5.22 -3.95
CA GLU A 244 -21.25 5.09 -2.89
C GLU A 244 -22.02 6.41 -2.63
N VAL A 245 -22.15 7.28 -3.63
CA VAL A 245 -22.92 8.54 -3.51
C VAL A 245 -24.35 8.28 -3.03
N GLU A 246 -25.03 7.24 -3.56
CA GLU A 246 -26.40 6.91 -3.13
C GLU A 246 -26.48 6.49 -1.66
N PHE A 247 -25.50 5.72 -1.18
CA PHE A 247 -25.39 5.33 0.22
C PHE A 247 -25.17 6.55 1.13
N LEU A 248 -24.27 7.46 0.73
CA LEU A 248 -24.01 8.71 1.45
C LEU A 248 -25.24 9.62 1.47
N MET A 249 -25.92 9.78 0.33
CA MET A 249 -27.19 10.53 0.23
C MET A 249 -28.31 9.92 1.06
N GLY A 250 -28.33 8.59 1.20
CA GLY A 250 -29.21 7.84 2.09
C GLY A 250 -28.90 7.99 3.58
N GLY A 251 -27.89 8.79 3.94
CA GLY A 251 -27.48 9.05 5.33
C GLY A 251 -26.56 7.99 5.92
N GLY A 252 -25.89 7.20 5.07
CA GLY A 252 -24.79 6.32 5.48
C GLY A 252 -23.47 7.09 5.64
N ASP A 253 -22.58 6.56 6.46
CA ASP A 253 -21.26 7.13 6.71
C ASP A 253 -20.15 6.19 6.23
N MET A 254 -19.03 6.74 5.75
CA MET A 254 -17.81 5.96 5.45
C MET A 254 -16.72 6.33 6.45
N LEU A 255 -16.30 5.36 7.27
CA LEU A 255 -15.22 5.48 8.24
C LEU A 255 -13.92 4.96 7.62
N PHE A 256 -12.94 5.84 7.49
CA PHE A 256 -11.60 5.53 7.03
C PHE A 256 -10.66 5.47 8.23
N PRO A 257 -9.94 4.36 8.46
CA PRO A 257 -8.98 4.26 9.57
C PRO A 257 -7.65 4.96 9.28
N LEU A 258 -7.33 5.17 8.00
CA LEU A 258 -6.05 5.69 7.51
C LEU A 258 -6.28 6.75 6.42
N PRO A 259 -5.36 7.71 6.24
CA PRO A 259 -4.10 7.91 6.99
C PRO A 259 -4.30 8.52 8.40
N PHE A 260 -5.51 8.99 8.67
CA PHE A 260 -6.02 9.38 9.97
C PHE A 260 -7.46 8.92 10.07
N VAL A 261 -7.98 8.72 11.28
CA VAL A 261 -9.36 8.28 11.46
C VAL A 261 -10.32 9.41 11.08
N HIS A 262 -11.17 9.20 10.08
CA HIS A 262 -12.14 10.19 9.65
C HIS A 262 -13.42 9.59 9.07
N LEU A 263 -14.51 10.34 9.19
CA LEU A 263 -15.82 10.02 8.63
C LEU A 263 -16.11 10.90 7.42
N VAL A 264 -16.64 10.29 6.36
CA VAL A 264 -17.22 10.98 5.22
C VAL A 264 -18.72 10.73 5.22
N ASN A 265 -19.51 11.81 5.26
CA ASN A 265 -20.97 11.77 5.21
C ASN A 265 -21.54 13.08 4.64
N MET A 266 -22.85 13.10 4.38
CA MET A 266 -23.55 14.27 3.82
C MET A 266 -23.89 15.37 4.83
N LYS A 267 -23.78 15.12 6.14
CA LYS A 267 -24.12 16.08 7.21
C LYS A 267 -22.96 17.00 7.57
N THR A 268 -21.74 16.48 7.48
CA THR A 268 -20.49 17.19 7.72
C THR A 268 -19.71 17.27 6.43
N THR A 269 -20.21 18.07 5.47
CA THR A 269 -19.51 18.33 4.21
C THR A 269 -18.27 19.20 4.46
N ARG A 270 -17.24 18.65 5.09
CA ARG A 270 -15.86 18.92 4.66
C ARG A 270 -15.50 17.80 3.70
N LEU A 271 -15.91 17.97 2.44
CA LEU A 271 -15.24 17.31 1.35
C LEU A 271 -13.80 17.84 1.36
N VAL A 272 -12.89 17.19 2.08
CA VAL A 272 -11.45 17.51 2.03
C VAL A 272 -10.94 16.98 0.69
N PHE A 273 -11.29 17.67 -0.38
CA PHE A 273 -10.64 17.57 -1.68
C PHE A 273 -9.48 18.57 -1.76
N ASP A 274 -8.69 18.68 -0.69
CA ASP A 274 -7.45 19.42 -0.75
C ASP A 274 -6.31 18.54 -0.27
N SER A 275 -5.50 18.15 -1.24
CA SER A 275 -4.21 17.48 -1.09
C SER A 275 -3.24 18.45 -0.41
N LYS A 276 -3.32 18.53 0.91
CA LYS A 276 -2.22 18.89 1.81
C LYS A 276 -2.68 18.59 3.24
N PRO A 277 -2.02 17.67 3.98
CA PRO A 277 -2.22 17.63 5.42
C PRO A 277 -1.75 18.98 5.97
N LYS A 278 -2.69 19.81 6.44
CA LYS A 278 -2.33 20.87 7.37
C LYS A 278 -1.91 20.15 8.64
N LEU A 279 -0.60 20.14 8.92
CA LEU A 279 -0.11 19.92 10.27
C LEU A 279 -0.89 20.87 11.18
N LEU A 280 -1.60 20.32 12.14
CA LEU A 280 -1.77 21.03 13.40
C LEU A 280 -0.38 21.04 14.02
N VAL A 281 0.15 22.26 14.19
CA VAL A 281 1.38 22.54 14.93
C VAL A 281 1.28 21.95 16.33
#